data_AF-A0A5J5B2J2-F1
#
_entry.id   AF-A0A5J5B2J2-F1
#
_cell.length_a   1.000
_cell.length_b   1.000
_cell.length_c   1.000
_cell.angle_alpha   90.00
_cell.angle_beta   90.00
_cell.angle_gamma   90.00
#
_symmetry.space_group_name_H-M   'P 1'
#
loop_
_entity.id
_entity.type
_entity.pdbx_description
1 polymer ?
#
loop_
_entity_poly.entity_id
_entity_poly.type
_entity_poly.pdbx_seq_one_letter_code
_entity_poly.pdbx_strand_id
1 'polypeptide(L)'
;MSALRDPAIFRFCAIPQVMAIGTLALCYNNIEVFRGVVKMRRGLTAKVIDRTRTMSDVYGAFFDFSCMLKSKVNKNDPNATKTLSSLEAVLKTCRDSGTLNKRKSYIIRSEPSYNSALIVVVFIILGLDFVRTL
;
A
#
# COMPACT_ATOMS: atom_id res chain seq x y z
N MET A 1 17.48 -5.94 10.35
CA MET A 1 16.98 -7.02 9.47
C MET A 1 18.03 -7.49 8.46
N SER A 2 18.75 -6.60 7.76
CA SER A 2 19.73 -6.98 6.73
C SER A 2 20.90 -7.86 7.19
N ALA A 3 21.23 -7.85 8.49
CA ALA A 3 22.26 -8.71 9.07
C ALA A 3 21.79 -10.15 9.37
N LEU A 4 20.48 -10.42 9.36
CA LEU A 4 19.95 -11.75 9.63
C LEU A 4 20.20 -12.66 8.41
N ARG A 5 20.84 -13.80 8.64
CA ARG A 5 21.21 -14.76 7.60
C ARG A 5 20.29 -15.96 7.54
N ASP A 6 19.80 -16.43 8.70
CA ASP A 6 18.86 -17.54 8.77
C ASP A 6 17.48 -17.11 8.22
N PRO A 7 16.93 -17.80 7.20
CA PRO A 7 15.65 -17.42 6.61
C PRO A 7 14.45 -17.50 7.57
N ALA A 8 14.45 -18.44 8.52
CA ALA A 8 13.35 -18.57 9.47
C ALA A 8 13.37 -17.44 10.50
N ILE A 9 14.54 -17.13 11.06
CA ILE A 9 14.75 -15.98 11.96
C ILE A 9 14.46 -14.67 11.22
N PHE A 10 14.92 -14.55 9.97
CA PHE A 10 14.63 -13.38 9.14
C PHE A 10 13.12 -13.15 9.02
N ARG A 11 12.36 -14.18 8.62
CA ARG A 11 10.91 -14.07 8.44
C ARG A 11 10.19 -13.79 9.76
N PHE A 12 10.61 -14.45 10.84
CA PHE A 12 10.06 -14.21 12.18
C PHE A 12 10.21 -12.75 12.60
N CYS A 13 11.36 -12.13 12.32
CA CYS A 13 11.58 -10.72 12.62
C CYS A 13 10.92 -9.78 11.60
N ALA A 14 10.93 -10.11 10.30
CA ALA A 14 10.50 -9.19 9.24
C ALA A 14 8.97 -9.06 9.13
N ILE A 15 8.23 -10.17 9.27
CA ILE A 15 6.76 -10.17 9.13
C ILE A 15 6.09 -9.20 10.13
N PRO A 16 6.41 -9.22 11.44
CA PRO A 16 5.86 -8.25 12.39
C PRO A 16 6.17 -6.80 12.04
N GLN A 17 7.36 -6.52 11.49
CA GLN A 17 7.75 -5.15 11.11
C GLN A 17 6.94 -4.64 9.91
N VAL A 18 6.72 -5.50 8.91
CA VAL A 18 5.85 -5.16 7.77
C VAL A 18 4.40 -4.98 8.20
N MET A 19 3.91 -5.83 9.11
CA MET A 19 2.58 -5.70 9.70
C MET A 19 2.43 -4.40 10.52
N ALA A 20 3.47 -3.99 11.23
CA ALA A 20 3.48 -2.77 12.03
C ALA A 20 3.33 -1.53 11.13
N ILE A 21 4.15 -1.40 10.07
CA ILE A 21 4.01 -0.26 9.15
C ILE A 21 2.69 -0.29 8.38
N GLY A 22 2.19 -1.48 8.03
CA GLY A 22 0.86 -1.64 7.44
C GLY A 22 -0.25 -1.15 8.38
N THR A 23 -0.15 -1.44 9.67
CA THR A 23 -1.10 -0.97 10.69
C THR A 23 -0.99 0.54 10.89
N LEU A 24 0.23 1.09 10.97
CA LEU A 24 0.44 2.54 11.01
C LEU A 24 -0.23 3.24 9.82
N ALA A 25 -0.12 2.66 8.62
CA ALA A 25 -0.77 3.20 7.43
C ALA A 25 -2.30 3.16 7.48
N LEU A 26 -2.90 2.19 8.18
CA LEU A 26 -4.35 2.13 8.38
C LEU A 26 -4.82 3.10 9.45
N CYS A 27 -4.05 3.29 10.52
CA CYS A 27 -4.41 4.16 11.65
C CYS A 27 -4.17 5.65 11.37
N TYR A 28 -3.18 5.99 10.56
CA TYR A 28 -2.81 7.39 10.34
C TYR A 28 -3.95 8.18 9.67
N ASN A 29 -4.30 9.33 10.27
CA ASN A 29 -5.39 10.21 9.85
C ASN A 29 -6.72 9.45 9.62
N ASN A 30 -7.08 8.55 10.54
CA ASN A 30 -8.28 7.72 10.46
C ASN A 30 -9.11 7.82 11.75
N ILE A 31 -10.31 8.40 11.65
CA ILE A 31 -11.23 8.59 12.79
C ILE A 31 -11.71 7.27 13.41
N GLU A 32 -11.71 6.18 12.65
CA GLU A 32 -12.17 4.87 13.12
C GLU A 32 -11.28 4.29 14.23
N VAL A 33 -10.05 4.80 14.37
CA VAL A 33 -9.17 4.47 15.52
C VAL A 33 -9.83 4.80 16.85
N PHE A 34 -10.70 5.81 16.90
CA PHE A 34 -11.40 6.23 18.11
C PHE A 34 -12.79 5.57 18.27
N ARG A 35 -13.24 4.81 17.26
CA ARG A 35 -14.57 4.19 17.22
C ARG A 35 -14.51 2.68 17.34
N GLY A 36 -13.34 2.08 17.17
CA GLY A 36 -13.17 0.64 17.29
C GLY A 36 -11.80 0.15 16.85
N VAL A 37 -11.75 -1.12 16.46
CA VAL A 37 -10.49 -1.80 16.12
C VAL A 37 -10.13 -1.58 14.66
N VAL A 38 -9.10 -0.78 14.41
CA VAL A 38 -8.45 -0.69 13.10
C VAL A 38 -7.39 -1.78 13.00
N LYS A 39 -7.60 -2.73 12.07
CA LYS A 39 -6.68 -3.84 11.83
C LYS A 39 -6.56 -4.15 10.34
N MET A 40 -5.42 -4.73 9.97
CA MET A 40 -5.23 -5.24 8.61
C MET A 40 -6.26 -6.34 8.30
N ARG A 41 -6.84 -6.30 7.09
CA ARG A 41 -7.76 -7.35 6.62
C ARG A 41 -7.00 -8.68 6.54
N ARG A 42 -7.65 -9.79 6.93
CA ARG A 42 -7.04 -11.13 6.96
C ARG A 42 -6.34 -11.52 5.65
N GLY A 43 -6.93 -11.18 4.50
CA GLY A 43 -6.31 -11.45 3.19
C GLY A 43 -5.03 -10.66 2.93
N LEU A 44 -4.96 -9.40 3.40
CA LEU A 44 -3.73 -8.60 3.31
C LEU A 44 -2.67 -9.14 4.27
N THR A 45 -3.06 -9.53 5.49
CA THR A 45 -2.18 -10.18 6.46
C THR A 45 -1.60 -11.49 5.90
N ALA A 46 -2.42 -12.34 5.29
CA ALA A 46 -1.97 -13.57 4.65
C ALA A 46 -0.97 -13.27 3.52
N LYS A 47 -1.23 -12.25 2.70
CA LYS A 47 -0.31 -11.80 1.66
C LYS A 47 1.03 -11.29 2.23
N VAL A 48 1.01 -10.57 3.35
CA VAL A 48 2.24 -10.13 4.04
C VAL A 48 3.05 -11.33 4.53
N ILE A 49 2.41 -12.29 5.19
CA ILE A 49 3.06 -13.49 5.72
C ILE A 49 3.69 -14.35 4.61
N ASP A 50 2.98 -14.52 3.50
CA ASP A 50 3.43 -15.31 2.36
C ASP A 50 4.59 -14.65 1.61
N ARG A 51 4.47 -13.35 1.31
CA ARG A 51 5.41 -12.64 0.42
C ARG A 51 6.67 -12.12 1.12
N THR A 52 6.66 -11.94 2.44
CA THR A 52 7.84 -11.43 3.16
C THR A 52 8.89 -12.55 3.30
N ARG A 53 9.81 -12.67 2.35
CA ARG A 53 10.84 -13.73 2.31
C ARG A 53 12.27 -13.19 2.26
N THR A 54 12.46 -12.02 1.70
CA THR A 54 13.76 -11.38 1.49
C THR A 54 13.75 -9.92 1.94
N MET A 55 14.93 -9.30 2.06
CA MET A 55 15.01 -7.86 2.32
C MET A 55 14.39 -7.01 1.21
N SER A 56 14.40 -7.48 -0.05
CA SER A 56 13.72 -6.79 -1.16
C SER A 56 12.21 -6.71 -0.91
N ASP A 57 11.62 -7.77 -0.38
CA ASP A 57 10.19 -7.80 -0.03
C ASP A 57 9.88 -6.82 1.10
N VAL A 58 10.76 -6.70 2.09
CA VAL A 58 10.64 -5.75 3.21
C VAL A 58 10.72 -4.31 2.69
N TYR A 59 11.75 -3.96 1.91
CA TYR A 59 11.85 -2.63 1.30
C TYR A 59 10.65 -2.31 0.43
N GLY A 60 10.16 -3.29 -0.33
CA GLY A 60 8.93 -3.17 -1.10
C GLY A 60 7.73 -2.85 -0.22
N ALA A 61 7.50 -3.60 0.85
CA ALA A 61 6.36 -3.37 1.72
C ALA A 61 6.44 -2.01 2.42
N PHE A 62 7.62 -1.66 2.94
CA PHE A 62 7.85 -0.36 3.58
C PHE A 62 7.60 0.79 2.60
N PHE A 63 8.11 0.69 1.37
CA PHE A 63 7.87 1.71 0.35
C PHE A 63 6.37 1.88 0.04
N ASP A 64 5.64 0.77 -0.16
CA ASP A 64 4.20 0.81 -0.43
C ASP A 64 3.42 1.47 0.71
N PHE A 65 3.62 0.99 1.95
CA PHE A 65 2.91 1.53 3.10
C PHE A 65 3.33 2.97 3.41
N SER A 66 4.59 3.35 3.23
CA SER A 66 5.05 4.73 3.35
C SER A 66 4.41 5.65 2.30
N CYS A 67 4.21 5.19 1.06
CA CYS A 67 3.47 5.94 0.05
C CYS A 67 2.00 6.13 0.45
N MET A 68 1.36 5.08 0.97
CA MET A 68 -0.01 5.18 1.51
C MET A 68 -0.09 6.18 2.66
N LEU A 69 0.83 6.11 3.63
CA LEU A 69 0.95 7.08 4.72
C LEU A 69 1.11 8.51 4.19
N LYS A 70 2.06 8.71 3.27
CA LYS A 70 2.35 10.04 2.68
C LYS A 70 1.11 10.64 2.02
N SER A 71 0.28 9.83 1.35
CA SER A 71 -0.96 10.28 0.72
C SER A 71 -2.04 10.75 1.72
N LYS A 72 -1.93 10.38 3.00
CA LYS A 72 -2.89 10.72 4.06
C LYS A 72 -2.45 11.90 4.92
N VAL A 73 -1.22 12.42 4.74
CA VAL A 73 -0.71 13.56 5.51
C VAL A 73 -1.44 14.84 5.11
N ASN A 74 -2.17 15.40 6.07
CA ASN A 74 -2.76 16.73 5.93
C ASN A 74 -1.67 17.79 6.17
N LYS A 75 -1.49 18.74 5.24
CA LYS A 75 -0.50 19.82 5.38
C LYS A 75 -0.78 20.76 6.55
N ASN A 76 -2.04 20.82 6.99
CA ASN A 76 -2.47 21.62 8.14
C ASN A 76 -2.27 20.89 9.48
N ASP A 77 -1.86 19.61 9.46
CA ASP A 77 -1.51 18.89 10.69
C ASP A 77 -0.25 19.52 11.31
N PRO A 78 -0.23 19.82 12.62
CA PRO A 78 0.94 20.41 13.28
C PRO A 78 2.22 19.58 13.15
N ASN A 79 2.09 18.27 12.93
CA ASN A 79 3.21 17.34 12.75
C ASN A 79 3.45 16.96 11.29
N ALA A 80 2.81 17.62 10.32
CA ALA A 80 2.92 17.30 8.90
C ALA A 80 4.37 17.28 8.42
N THR A 81 5.14 18.33 8.72
CA THR A 81 6.54 18.45 8.29
C THR A 81 7.41 17.34 8.87
N LYS A 82 7.26 17.04 10.16
CA LYS A 82 8.01 15.96 10.83
C LYS A 82 7.66 14.59 10.24
N THR A 83 6.38 14.37 9.99
CA THR A 83 5.89 13.12 9.41
C THR A 83 6.40 12.93 7.97
N LEU A 84 6.30 13.98 7.14
CA LEU A 84 6.79 13.95 5.76
C LEU A 84 8.30 13.73 5.68
N SER A 85 9.08 14.43 6.52
CA SER A 85 10.53 14.24 6.60
C SER A 85 10.89 12.79 6.96
N SER A 86 10.20 12.21 7.95
CA SER A 86 10.41 10.82 8.36
C SER A 86 10.05 9.83 7.25
N LEU A 87 8.91 10.04 6.58
CA LEU A 87 8.49 9.21 5.45
C LEU A 87 9.46 9.34 4.26
N GLU A 88 10.00 10.53 4.01
CA GLU A 88 10.99 10.76 2.95
C GLU A 88 12.30 10.03 3.23
N ALA A 89 12.76 10.00 4.48
CA ALA A 89 13.91 9.21 4.88
C ALA A 89 13.68 7.71 4.60
N VAL A 90 12.52 7.17 5.00
CA VAL A 90 12.17 5.76 4.74
C VAL A 90 12.09 5.48 3.23
N LEU A 91 11.42 6.34 2.46
CA LEU A 91 11.29 6.19 1.00
C LEU A 91 12.65 6.27 0.30
N LYS A 92 13.54 7.16 0.77
CA LYS A 92 14.91 7.27 0.28
C LYS A 92 15.68 5.98 0.56
N THR A 93 15.70 5.48 1.79
CA THR A 93 16.34 4.20 2.13
C THR A 93 15.80 3.04 1.28
N CYS A 94 14.50 3.00 1.02
CA CYS A 94 13.91 1.97 0.17
C CYS A 94 14.37 2.08 -1.30
N ARG A 95 14.46 3.30 -1.85
CA ARG A 95 14.96 3.53 -3.21
C ARG A 95 16.44 3.19 -3.34
N ASP A 96 17.24 3.63 -2.38
CA ASP A 96 18.69 3.42 -2.34
C ASP A 96 19.05 1.92 -2.18
N SER A 97 18.10 1.07 -1.77
CA SER A 97 18.29 -0.39 -1.76
C SER A 97 18.51 -1.00 -3.16
N GLY A 98 18.08 -0.32 -4.23
CA GLY A 98 18.16 -0.83 -5.61
C GLY A 98 17.23 -2.02 -5.91
N THR A 99 16.35 -2.41 -4.98
CA THR A 99 15.55 -3.64 -5.09
C THR A 99 14.09 -3.43 -5.52
N LEU A 100 13.65 -2.18 -5.70
CA LEU A 100 12.23 -1.87 -5.90
C LEU A 100 11.66 -2.28 -7.28
N ASN A 101 12.51 -2.46 -8.30
CA ASN A 101 12.07 -2.77 -9.66
C ASN A 101 11.65 -4.24 -9.86
N LYS A 102 11.91 -5.12 -8.89
CA LYS A 102 11.67 -6.58 -9.00
C LYS A 102 10.41 -7.05 -8.24
N ARG A 103 9.58 -6.14 -7.73
CA ARG A 103 8.59 -6.45 -6.68
C ARG A 103 7.15 -6.58 -7.16
N LYS A 104 6.38 -7.45 -6.49
CA LYS A 104 4.90 -7.46 -6.54
C LYS A 104 4.36 -6.54 -5.44
N SER A 105 3.65 -5.47 -5.80
CA SER A 105 3.10 -4.53 -4.80
C SER A 105 2.15 -5.21 -3.80
N TYR A 106 2.25 -4.81 -2.54
CA TYR A 106 1.39 -5.26 -1.43
C TYR A 106 0.05 -4.56 -1.46
N ILE A 107 0.08 -3.28 -1.79
CA ILE A 107 -1.10 -2.47 -2.03
C ILE A 107 -1.45 -2.71 -3.49
N ILE A 108 -2.39 -3.62 -3.74
CA ILE A 108 -3.09 -3.57 -5.02
C ILE A 108 -3.66 -2.16 -5.08
N ARG A 109 -3.10 -1.31 -5.95
CA ARG A 109 -3.79 -0.12 -6.40
C ARG A 109 -5.11 -0.69 -6.90
N SER A 110 -6.20 -0.42 -6.19
CA SER A 110 -7.50 -0.60 -6.80
C SER A 110 -7.41 0.22 -8.07
N GLU A 111 -7.21 -0.44 -9.22
CA GLU A 111 -7.59 0.20 -10.46
C GLU A 111 -9.02 0.68 -10.23
N PRO A 112 -9.37 1.90 -10.67
CA PRO A 112 -10.76 2.32 -10.64
C PRO A 112 -11.56 1.15 -11.21
N SER A 113 -12.48 0.63 -10.41
CA SER A 113 -13.36 -0.44 -10.86
C SER A 113 -14.26 0.18 -11.91
N TYR A 114 -13.74 0.29 -13.13
CA TYR A 114 -14.58 0.41 -14.31
C TYR A 114 -15.32 -0.90 -14.36
N ASN A 115 -16.49 -0.88 -13.72
CA ASN A 115 -17.41 -1.98 -13.73
C ASN A 115 -17.62 -2.29 -15.22
N SER A 116 -17.25 -3.48 -15.69
CA SER A 116 -17.32 -3.81 -17.13
C SER A 116 -18.73 -3.51 -17.69
N ALA A 117 -19.75 -3.63 -16.83
CA ALA A 117 -21.12 -3.19 -17.08
C ALA A 117 -21.26 -1.71 -17.49
N LEU A 118 -20.56 -0.76 -16.84
CA LEU A 118 -20.60 0.66 -17.19
C LEU A 118 -20.00 0.93 -18.58
N ILE A 119 -18.94 0.23 -18.94
CA ILE A 119 -18.33 0.34 -20.28
C ILE A 119 -19.33 -0.13 -21.34
N VAL A 120 -19.99 -1.27 -21.11
CA VAL A 120 -21.01 -1.82 -22.01
C VAL A 120 -22.20 -0.87 -22.15
N VAL A 121 -22.67 -0.26 -21.05
CA VAL A 121 -23.77 0.72 -21.09
C VAL A 121 -23.42 1.94 -21.94
N VAL A 122 -22.18 2.47 -21.83
CA VAL A 122 -21.73 3.61 -22.66
C VAL A 122 -21.72 3.23 -24.15
N PHE A 123 -21.25 2.04 -24.51
CA PHE A 123 -21.26 1.59 -25.91
C PHE A 123 -22.68 1.40 -26.47
N ILE A 124 -23.63 0.91 -25.65
CA ILE A 124 -25.03 0.77 -26.06
C ILE A 124 -25.65 2.14 -26.32
N ILE A 125 -25.42 3.12 -25.44
CA ILE A 125 -25.96 4.49 -25.61
C ILE A 125 -25.41 5.13 -26.89
N LEU A 126 -24.09 5.07 -27.11
CA LEU A 126 -23.46 5.62 -28.32
C LEU A 126 -23.95 4.93 -29.60
N GLY A 127 -24.17 3.62 -29.57
CA GLY A 127 -24.71 2.88 -30.71
C GLY A 127 -26.16 3.26 -31.02
N LEU A 128 -26.99 3.47 -29.99
CA LEU A 128 -28.37 3.93 -30.15
C LEU A 128 -28.43 5.36 -30.72
N ASP A 129 -27.56 6.26 -30.26
CA ASP A 129 -27.49 7.63 -30.80
C ASP A 129 -26.99 7.65 -32.25
N PHE A 130 -26.05 6.77 -32.60
CA PHE A 130 -25.57 6.62 -33.98
C PHE A 130 -26.67 6.09 -34.92
N VAL A 131 -27.43 5.08 -34.49
CA VAL A 131 -28.57 4.54 -35.25
C VAL A 131 -29.71 5.56 -35.37
N ARG A 132 -29.89 6.44 -34.38
CA ARG A 132 -30.92 7.48 -34.39
C ARG A 132 -30.58 8.69 -35.26
N THR A 133 -29.30 8.87 -35.59
CA THR A 133 -28.79 9.99 -36.41
C THR A 133 -28.65 9.60 -37.89
N LEU A 134 -28.80 8.32 -38.24
CA LEU A 134 -28.83 7.79 -39.61
C LEU A 134 -30.28 7.79 -40.15
#